data_AF-A0ABD3FE08-F1
#
_entry.id   AF-A0ABD3FE08-F1
#
_cell.length_a   1.000
_cell.length_b   1.000
_cell.length_c   1.000
_cell.angle_alpha   90.00
_cell.angle_beta   90.00
_cell.angle_gamma   90.00
#
_symmetry.space_group_name_H-M   'P 1'
#
loop_
_entity.id
_entity.type
_entity.pdbx_description
1 polymer ?
#
loop_
_entity_poly.entity_id
_entity_poly.type
_entity_poly.pdbx_seq_one_letter_code
_entity_poly.pdbx_strand_id
1 'polypeptide(L)'
;MAHGATKMSCGLGGRSSKEANPEMAELITKMTQVITSVKLVSTAGDLFAELCKSKTKGASTRLIGHSASRFLSTTNAMRRVLDKWVAIVEWYKIRAEQAIRDRRPPPVSPLDNRQTELIQVLSILTPIADLKVKCQAERAEQVEVLMSLYMIRIDQLCPGQAIPHYLSTDEKPQWISPGSLTPLAAKTRDLLREALDERFFSRYYKDSAFAKCDFVLEMMLKLHPIYKHTRIA
;
A
#
# COMPACT_ATOMS: atom_id res chain seq x y z
N MET A 1 -17.62 -2.20 1.25
CA MET A 1 -17.45 -0.72 1.21
C MET A 1 -16.00 -0.25 1.38
N ALA A 2 -15.20 -0.79 2.32
CA ALA A 2 -13.77 -0.45 2.48
C ALA A 2 -12.95 -0.58 1.17
N HIS A 3 -13.28 -1.56 0.31
CA HIS A 3 -12.59 -1.78 -0.96
C HIS A 3 -12.60 -0.55 -1.90
N GLY A 4 -13.71 0.19 -1.98
CA GLY A 4 -13.81 1.37 -2.86
C GLY A 4 -13.02 2.56 -2.33
N ALA A 5 -13.03 2.74 -1.00
CA ALA A 5 -12.29 3.77 -0.29
C ALA A 5 -10.79 3.62 -0.50
N THR A 6 -10.26 2.43 -0.17
CA THR A 6 -8.84 2.12 -0.33
C THR A 6 -8.40 2.21 -1.79
N LYS A 7 -9.27 1.87 -2.73
CA LYS A 7 -8.98 2.03 -4.16
C LYS A 7 -8.80 3.50 -4.55
N MET A 8 -9.75 4.37 -4.22
CA MET A 8 -9.64 5.79 -4.57
C MET A 8 -8.44 6.46 -3.91
N SER A 9 -8.25 6.27 -2.61
CA SER A 9 -7.15 6.90 -1.87
C SER A 9 -5.76 6.43 -2.33
N CYS A 10 -5.66 5.21 -2.85
CA CYS A 10 -4.42 4.65 -3.40
C CYS A 10 -4.25 4.91 -4.91
N GLY A 11 -5.07 5.74 -5.55
CA GLY A 11 -4.98 5.96 -7.00
C GLY A 11 -5.30 4.71 -7.84
N LEU A 12 -5.93 3.70 -7.24
CA LEU A 12 -6.23 2.41 -7.85
C LEU A 12 -7.64 2.42 -8.47
N GLY A 13 -7.72 2.09 -9.76
CA GLY A 13 -8.98 1.96 -10.49
C GLY A 13 -9.14 2.97 -11.63
N GLY A 14 -10.35 3.52 -11.76
CA GLY A 14 -10.73 4.42 -12.85
C GLY A 14 -10.08 5.80 -12.77
N ARG A 15 -10.47 6.68 -13.70
CA ARG A 15 -9.90 8.03 -13.87
C ARG A 15 -9.98 8.88 -12.59
N SER A 16 -11.11 8.86 -11.90
CA SER A 16 -11.32 9.61 -10.66
C SER A 16 -10.36 9.21 -9.53
N SER A 17 -10.06 7.92 -9.38
CA SER A 17 -9.06 7.47 -8.39
C SER A 17 -7.68 8.05 -8.71
N LYS A 18 -7.28 8.02 -9.99
CA LYS A 18 -5.97 8.51 -10.42
C LYS A 18 -5.84 10.02 -10.22
N GLU A 19 -6.92 10.77 -10.43
CA GLU A 19 -6.96 12.22 -10.18
C GLU A 19 -6.86 12.54 -8.69
N ALA A 20 -7.42 11.71 -7.81
CA ALA A 20 -7.32 11.89 -6.36
C ALA A 20 -5.89 11.68 -5.81
N ASN A 21 -5.13 10.73 -6.37
CA ASN A 21 -3.74 10.48 -5.97
C ASN A 21 -2.83 10.19 -7.19
N PRO A 22 -2.46 11.23 -7.96
CA PRO A 22 -1.73 11.07 -9.23
C PRO A 22 -0.31 10.55 -9.03
N GLU A 23 0.38 10.95 -7.95
CA GLU A 23 1.73 10.48 -7.63
C GLU A 23 1.75 8.98 -7.29
N MET A 24 0.73 8.49 -6.57
CA MET A 24 0.58 7.05 -6.31
C MET A 24 0.28 6.28 -7.61
N ALA A 25 -0.58 6.82 -8.47
CA ALA A 25 -0.87 6.24 -9.78
C ALA A 25 0.38 6.20 -10.68
N GLU A 26 1.23 7.23 -10.62
CA GLU A 26 2.52 7.27 -11.30
C GLU A 26 3.47 6.20 -10.74
N LEU A 27 3.57 6.07 -9.41
CA LEU A 27 4.40 5.06 -8.76
C LEU A 27 3.99 3.63 -9.17
N ILE A 28 2.68 3.36 -9.21
CA ILE A 28 2.13 2.07 -9.69
C ILE A 28 2.46 1.85 -11.17
N THR A 29 2.36 2.89 -12.00
CA THR A 29 2.73 2.82 -13.43
C THR A 29 4.20 2.46 -13.60
N LYS A 30 5.11 3.15 -12.90
CA LYS A 30 6.56 2.89 -12.91
C LYS A 30 6.89 1.49 -12.42
N MET A 31 6.23 1.03 -11.36
CA MET A 31 6.35 -0.34 -10.87
C MET A 31 5.89 -1.37 -11.93
N THR A 32 4.79 -1.10 -12.62
CA THR A 32 4.28 -1.96 -13.71
C THR A 32 5.28 -2.04 -14.85
N GLN A 33 5.89 -0.91 -15.23
CA GLN A 33 6.93 -0.86 -16.26
C GLN A 33 8.13 -1.72 -15.86
N VAL A 34 8.63 -1.62 -14.62
CA VAL A 34 9.73 -2.48 -14.15
C VAL A 34 9.37 -3.97 -14.23
N ILE A 35 8.20 -4.36 -13.73
CA ILE A 35 7.74 -5.76 -13.79
C ILE A 35 7.68 -6.25 -15.24
N THR A 36 7.24 -5.39 -16.15
CA THR A 36 7.06 -5.71 -17.57
C THR A 36 8.40 -5.79 -18.29
N SER A 37 9.31 -4.84 -18.08
CA SER A 37 10.66 -4.84 -18.65
C SER A 37 11.44 -6.09 -18.25
N VAL A 38 11.39 -6.47 -16.98
CA VAL A 38 12.09 -7.67 -16.48
C VAL A 38 11.48 -8.94 -17.09
N LYS A 39 10.16 -9.00 -17.30
CA LYS A 39 9.46 -10.16 -17.88
C LYS A 39 9.61 -10.29 -19.39
N LEU A 40 9.48 -9.19 -20.14
CA LEU A 40 9.52 -9.23 -21.61
C LEU A 40 10.92 -9.51 -22.15
N VAL A 41 11.95 -9.09 -21.41
CA VAL A 41 13.36 -9.23 -21.81
C VAL A 41 13.95 -10.56 -21.33
N SER A 42 13.19 -11.39 -20.61
CA SER A 42 13.63 -12.72 -20.15
C SER A 42 13.77 -13.77 -21.28
N THR A 43 13.50 -13.40 -22.53
CA THR A 43 13.78 -14.21 -23.72
C THR A 43 15.28 -14.31 -24.05
N ALA A 44 16.13 -13.50 -23.43
CA ALA A 44 17.59 -13.60 -23.54
C ALA A 44 18.21 -13.92 -22.16
N GLY A 45 18.20 -15.20 -21.78
CA GLY A 45 18.87 -15.74 -20.60
C GLY A 45 18.16 -15.39 -19.28
N ASP A 46 18.10 -16.35 -18.37
CA ASP A 46 17.41 -16.23 -17.07
C ASP A 46 18.17 -15.33 -16.06
N LEU A 47 18.82 -14.27 -16.54
CA LEU A 47 19.66 -13.34 -15.78
C LEU A 47 18.96 -12.86 -14.51
N PHE A 48 17.69 -12.48 -14.62
CA PHE A 48 16.94 -12.02 -13.46
C PHE A 48 16.70 -13.13 -12.42
N ALA A 49 16.43 -14.37 -12.85
CA ALA A 49 16.27 -15.47 -11.91
C ALA A 49 17.59 -15.82 -11.23
N GLU A 50 18.71 -15.81 -11.95
CA GLU A 50 20.03 -16.03 -11.37
C GLU A 50 20.43 -14.92 -10.38
N LEU A 51 20.12 -13.67 -10.70
CA LEU A 51 20.26 -12.55 -9.75
C LEU A 51 19.35 -12.74 -8.52
N CYS A 52 18.12 -13.24 -8.71
CA CYS A 52 17.25 -13.55 -7.58
C CYS A 52 17.86 -14.65 -6.70
N LYS A 53 18.37 -15.75 -7.27
CA LYS A 53 18.97 -16.86 -6.52
C LYS A 53 20.21 -16.41 -5.73
N SER A 54 21.03 -15.54 -6.31
CA SER A 54 22.31 -15.13 -5.73
C SER A 54 22.23 -13.91 -4.79
N LYS A 55 21.29 -12.98 -5.00
CA LYS A 55 21.26 -11.67 -4.31
C LYS A 55 20.04 -11.44 -3.43
N THR A 56 19.02 -12.27 -3.51
CA THR A 56 17.76 -12.03 -2.80
C THR A 56 17.40 -13.19 -1.88
N LYS A 57 16.77 -12.89 -0.74
CA LYS A 57 16.24 -13.93 0.14
C LYS A 57 14.93 -14.49 -0.45
N GLY A 58 14.71 -15.79 -0.27
CA GLY A 58 13.47 -16.49 -0.63
C GLY A 58 13.48 -17.18 -2.00
N ALA A 59 12.75 -18.30 -2.09
CA ALA A 59 12.81 -19.27 -3.19
C ALA A 59 12.30 -18.77 -4.54
N SER A 60 11.39 -17.80 -4.57
CA SER A 60 10.78 -17.38 -5.84
C SER A 60 11.73 -16.46 -6.61
N THR A 61 11.90 -16.74 -7.91
CA THR A 61 12.83 -16.05 -8.82
C THR A 61 12.13 -15.09 -9.80
N ARG A 62 10.80 -14.92 -9.67
CA ARG A 62 9.99 -14.16 -10.62
C ARG A 62 9.31 -12.94 -9.97
N LEU A 63 9.12 -11.89 -10.77
CA LEU A 63 8.17 -10.82 -10.47
C LEU A 63 6.77 -11.25 -10.90
N ILE A 64 5.77 -10.96 -10.06
CA ILE A 64 4.37 -11.36 -10.32
C ILE A 64 3.67 -10.20 -11.05
N GLY A 65 2.82 -10.54 -12.01
CA GLY A 65 1.97 -9.52 -12.65
C GLY A 65 0.91 -9.05 -11.66
N HIS A 66 0.42 -7.83 -11.80
CA HIS A 66 -0.61 -7.35 -10.88
C HIS A 66 -1.77 -6.70 -11.62
N SER A 67 -2.92 -6.74 -10.96
CA SER A 67 -4.11 -6.05 -11.41
C SER A 67 -4.29 -4.80 -10.55
N ALA A 68 -4.14 -3.62 -11.14
CA ALA A 68 -4.42 -2.35 -10.47
C ALA A 68 -5.89 -2.22 -10.02
N SER A 69 -6.79 -3.06 -10.55
CA SER A 69 -8.17 -3.17 -10.08
C SER A 69 -8.33 -3.99 -8.79
N ARG A 70 -7.26 -4.63 -8.29
CA ARG A 70 -7.28 -5.45 -7.07
C ARG A 70 -6.25 -4.93 -6.07
N PHE A 71 -6.75 -4.42 -4.95
CA PHE A 71 -5.92 -3.85 -3.87
C PHE A 71 -4.83 -4.82 -3.40
N LEU A 72 -5.19 -6.04 -2.99
CA LEU A 72 -4.23 -7.05 -2.53
C LEU A 72 -3.22 -7.44 -3.61
N SER A 73 -3.63 -7.41 -4.89
CA SER A 73 -2.71 -7.67 -5.99
C SER A 73 -1.63 -6.58 -6.09
N THR A 74 -2.00 -5.33 -5.83
CA THR A 74 -1.08 -4.18 -5.85
C THR A 74 -0.11 -4.23 -4.66
N THR A 75 -0.62 -4.44 -3.44
CA THR A 75 0.23 -4.52 -2.24
C THR A 75 1.20 -5.71 -2.31
N ASN A 76 0.74 -6.86 -2.81
CA ASN A 76 1.60 -8.02 -3.04
C ASN A 76 2.67 -7.73 -4.10
N ALA A 77 2.35 -6.98 -5.14
CA ALA A 77 3.32 -6.58 -6.17
C ALA A 77 4.37 -5.61 -5.61
N MET A 78 3.97 -4.62 -4.82
CA MET A 78 4.90 -3.72 -4.12
C MET A 78 5.85 -4.50 -3.21
N ARG A 79 5.31 -5.40 -2.38
CA ARG A 79 6.13 -6.28 -1.53
C ARG A 79 7.11 -7.10 -2.36
N ARG A 80 6.64 -7.71 -3.45
CA ARG A 80 7.47 -8.54 -4.33
C ARG A 80 8.59 -7.76 -5.01
N VAL A 81 8.33 -6.53 -5.44
CA VAL A 81 9.33 -5.63 -6.02
C VAL A 81 10.38 -5.27 -4.98
N LEU A 82 9.97 -4.96 -3.74
CA LEU A 82 10.90 -4.66 -2.65
C LEU A 82 11.75 -5.88 -2.24
N ASP A 83 11.15 -7.08 -2.15
CA ASP A 83 11.87 -8.32 -1.84
C ASP A 83 12.98 -8.62 -2.87
N LYS A 84 12.77 -8.18 -4.12
CA LYS A 84 13.68 -8.39 -5.24
C LYS A 84 14.43 -7.13 -5.66
N TRP A 85 14.40 -6.08 -4.83
CA TRP A 85 14.94 -4.76 -5.18
C TRP A 85 16.40 -4.84 -5.65
N VAL A 86 17.25 -5.54 -4.90
CA VAL A 86 18.68 -5.70 -5.23
C VAL A 86 18.88 -6.37 -6.59
N ALA A 87 18.11 -7.42 -6.89
CA ALA A 87 18.18 -8.08 -8.20
C ALA A 87 17.67 -7.17 -9.33
N ILE A 88 16.65 -6.34 -9.08
CA ILE A 88 16.14 -5.38 -10.07
C ILE A 88 17.20 -4.32 -10.39
N VAL A 89 17.82 -3.71 -9.39
CA VAL A 89 18.87 -2.69 -9.57
C VAL A 89 20.04 -3.27 -10.36
N GLU A 90 20.53 -4.45 -9.97
CA GLU A 90 21.64 -5.10 -10.67
C GLU A 90 21.27 -5.50 -12.10
N TRP A 91 20.03 -5.93 -12.33
CA TRP A 91 19.54 -6.26 -13.66
C TRP A 91 19.57 -5.05 -14.60
N TYR A 92 19.12 -3.87 -14.13
CA TYR A 92 19.20 -2.63 -14.93
C TYR A 92 20.64 -2.21 -15.18
N LYS A 93 21.52 -2.34 -14.19
CA LYS A 93 22.95 -2.04 -14.34
C LYS A 93 23.61 -2.90 -15.42
N ILE A 94 23.46 -4.23 -15.36
CA ILE A 94 24.02 -5.14 -16.36
C ILE A 94 23.47 -4.85 -17.76
N ARG A 95 22.17 -4.52 -17.86
CA ARG A 95 21.54 -4.18 -19.15
C ARG A 95 22.01 -2.82 -19.69
N ALA A 96 22.29 -1.85 -18.84
CA ALA A 96 22.90 -0.58 -19.22
C ALA A 96 24.31 -0.79 -19.78
N GLU A 97 25.14 -1.59 -19.09
CA GLU A 97 26.48 -1.94 -19.56
C GLU A 97 26.45 -2.67 -20.90
N GLN A 98 25.52 -3.61 -21.08
CA GLN A 98 25.33 -4.30 -22.36
C GLN A 98 24.90 -3.34 -23.48
N ALA A 99 23.95 -2.45 -23.22
CA ALA A 99 23.50 -1.47 -24.21
C ALA A 99 24.64 -0.54 -24.66
N ILE A 100 25.50 -0.11 -23.74
CA ILE A 100 26.69 0.69 -24.06
C ILE A 100 27.63 -0.08 -25.00
N ARG A 101 27.90 -1.36 -24.72
CA ARG A 101 28.70 -2.23 -25.61
C ARG A 101 28.07 -2.36 -27.00
N ASP A 102 26.75 -2.48 -27.06
CA ASP A 102 25.98 -2.62 -28.30
C ASP A 102 25.71 -1.28 -29.02
N ARG A 103 26.27 -0.17 -28.51
CA ARG A 103 26.03 1.21 -29.01
C ARG A 103 24.55 1.59 -29.07
N ARG A 104 23.78 1.12 -28.09
CA ARG A 104 22.36 1.41 -27.89
C ARG A 104 22.16 2.28 -26.64
N PRO A 105 21.07 3.06 -26.56
CA PRO A 105 20.75 3.81 -25.35
C PRO A 105 20.52 2.85 -24.17
N PRO A 106 21.15 3.10 -22.99
CA PRO A 106 20.98 2.24 -21.83
C PRO A 106 19.57 2.37 -21.24
N PRO A 107 18.93 1.27 -20.82
CA PRO A 107 17.66 1.34 -20.12
C PRO A 107 17.84 1.99 -18.74
N VAL A 108 17.00 2.98 -18.44
CA VAL A 108 16.93 3.62 -17.13
C VAL A 108 15.82 2.95 -16.32
N SER A 109 16.06 2.67 -15.03
CA SER A 109 15.05 2.09 -14.15
C SER A 109 13.92 3.11 -13.90
N PRO A 110 12.66 2.80 -14.22
CA PRO A 110 11.52 3.67 -13.89
C PRO A 110 11.33 3.92 -12.39
N LEU A 111 11.90 3.09 -11.53
CA LEU A 111 11.81 3.19 -10.07
C LEU A 111 13.07 3.80 -9.42
N ASP A 112 13.97 4.39 -10.21
CA ASP A 112 15.19 4.98 -9.68
C ASP A 112 14.89 6.06 -8.62
N ASN A 113 15.56 5.98 -7.46
CA ASN A 113 15.33 6.81 -6.28
C ASN A 113 13.90 6.75 -5.67
N ARG A 114 13.05 5.79 -6.07
CA ARG A 114 11.67 5.64 -5.54
C ARG A 114 11.52 4.53 -4.49
N GLN A 115 12.62 3.92 -4.02
CA GLN A 115 12.57 2.81 -3.07
C GLN A 115 11.89 3.19 -1.74
N THR A 116 12.28 4.34 -1.19
CA THR A 116 11.76 4.84 0.10
C THR A 116 10.26 5.08 0.03
N GLU A 117 9.77 5.64 -1.08
CA GLU A 117 8.34 5.83 -1.31
C GLU A 117 7.60 4.48 -1.31
N LEU A 118 8.10 3.47 -2.04
CA LEU A 118 7.49 2.14 -2.06
C LEU A 118 7.45 1.50 -0.68
N ILE A 119 8.52 1.63 0.10
CA ILE A 119 8.60 1.11 1.48
C ILE A 119 7.52 1.76 2.35
N GLN A 120 7.48 3.10 2.37
CA GLN A 120 6.57 3.83 3.25
C GLN A 120 5.10 3.66 2.85
N VAL A 121 4.80 3.69 1.55
CA VAL A 121 3.47 3.41 1.04
C VAL A 121 3.05 1.98 1.40
N LEU A 122 3.91 0.98 1.16
CA LEU A 122 3.58 -0.40 1.54
C LEU A 122 3.36 -0.55 3.05
N SER A 123 4.15 0.14 3.88
CA SER A 123 3.95 0.21 5.34
C SER A 123 2.56 0.71 5.71
N ILE A 124 2.10 1.81 5.09
CA ILE A 124 0.75 2.36 5.33
C ILE A 124 -0.34 1.37 4.87
N LEU A 125 -0.12 0.67 3.76
CA LEU A 125 -1.12 -0.23 3.18
C LEU A 125 -1.18 -1.61 3.86
N THR A 126 -0.11 -2.04 4.53
CA THR A 126 0.00 -3.39 5.10
C THR A 126 -1.10 -3.71 6.11
N PRO A 127 -1.39 -2.85 7.13
CA PRO A 127 -2.48 -3.13 8.08
C PRO A 127 -3.86 -3.29 7.41
N ILE A 128 -4.13 -2.51 6.36
CA ILE A 128 -5.38 -2.61 5.59
C ILE A 128 -5.42 -3.90 4.76
N ALA A 129 -4.27 -4.31 4.19
CA ALA A 129 -4.15 -5.55 3.45
C ALA A 129 -4.38 -6.76 4.37
N ASP A 130 -3.77 -6.78 5.56
CA ASP A 130 -3.89 -7.86 6.54
C ASP A 130 -5.33 -8.01 7.02
N LEU A 131 -5.99 -6.89 7.34
CA LEU A 131 -7.41 -6.89 7.68
C LEU A 131 -8.26 -7.47 6.53
N LYS A 132 -7.97 -7.08 5.29
CA LYS A 132 -8.71 -7.58 4.13
C LYS A 132 -8.52 -9.07 3.92
N VAL A 133 -7.31 -9.60 4.14
CA VAL A 133 -7.04 -11.05 4.10
C VAL A 133 -7.85 -11.77 5.18
N LYS A 134 -7.87 -11.25 6.41
CA LYS A 134 -8.69 -11.81 7.51
C LYS A 134 -10.18 -11.84 7.15
N CYS A 135 -10.71 -10.75 6.60
CA CYS A 135 -12.11 -10.69 6.15
C CYS A 135 -12.43 -11.68 5.02
N GLN A 136 -11.52 -11.86 4.06
CA GLN A 136 -11.70 -12.79 2.94
C GLN A 136 -11.62 -14.27 3.34
N ALA A 137 -10.99 -14.58 4.47
CA ALA A 137 -10.90 -15.94 4.97
C ALA A 137 -12.20 -16.39 5.69
N GLU A 138 -13.22 -15.52 5.83
CA GLU A 138 -14.44 -15.75 6.61
C GLU A 138 -14.18 -16.17 8.07
N ARG A 139 -12.98 -15.89 8.56
CA ARG A 139 -12.53 -16.24 9.93
C ARG A 139 -12.71 -15.12 10.94
N ALA A 140 -12.97 -13.90 10.46
CA ALA A 140 -12.98 -12.72 11.32
C ALA A 140 -14.40 -12.42 11.80
N GLU A 141 -14.56 -12.38 13.13
CA GLU A 141 -15.79 -11.91 13.75
C GLU A 141 -16.00 -10.41 13.48
N GLN A 142 -17.26 -9.98 13.38
CA GLN A 142 -17.60 -8.59 13.06
C GLN A 142 -16.94 -7.60 14.03
N VAL A 143 -16.87 -7.96 15.31
CA VAL A 143 -16.23 -7.17 16.38
C VAL A 143 -14.74 -6.99 16.13
N GLU A 144 -14.03 -8.05 15.73
CA GLU A 144 -12.59 -8.00 15.46
C GLU A 144 -12.27 -7.10 14.25
N VAL A 145 -13.12 -7.16 13.21
CA VAL A 145 -12.99 -6.31 12.02
C VAL A 145 -13.15 -4.84 12.39
N LEU A 146 -14.17 -4.52 13.20
CA LEU A 146 -14.44 -3.17 13.67
C LEU A 146 -13.31 -2.63 14.55
N MET A 147 -12.84 -3.44 15.50
CA MET A 147 -11.72 -3.06 16.36
C MET A 147 -10.45 -2.85 15.54
N SER A 148 -10.15 -3.73 14.59
CA SER A 148 -9.00 -3.59 13.70
C SER A 148 -9.08 -2.31 12.86
N LEU A 149 -10.25 -1.98 12.30
CA LEU A 149 -10.45 -0.73 11.55
C LEU A 149 -10.26 0.50 12.43
N TYR A 150 -10.75 0.44 13.67
CA TYR A 150 -10.57 1.51 14.63
C TYR A 150 -9.09 1.73 14.95
N MET A 151 -8.35 0.67 15.31
CA MET A 151 -6.90 0.75 15.61
C MET A 151 -6.09 1.24 14.40
N ILE A 152 -6.41 0.75 13.18
CA ILE A 152 -5.79 1.27 11.95
C ILE A 152 -6.02 2.78 11.82
N ARG A 153 -7.22 3.27 12.16
CA ARG A 153 -7.53 4.69 12.06
C ARG A 153 -6.78 5.54 13.09
N ILE A 154 -6.72 5.10 14.35
CA ILE A 154 -6.15 5.91 15.44
C ILE A 154 -4.62 5.81 15.53
N ASP A 155 -4.06 4.66 15.16
CA ASP A 155 -2.61 4.42 15.26
C ASP A 155 -1.94 4.61 13.91
N GLN A 156 -2.42 3.89 12.90
CA GLN A 156 -1.71 3.75 11.62
C GLN A 156 -1.95 4.92 10.68
N LEU A 157 -3.14 5.49 10.68
CA LEU A 157 -3.51 6.60 9.79
C LEU A 157 -3.49 7.96 10.48
N CYS A 158 -3.16 8.03 11.78
CA CYS A 158 -3.02 9.31 12.48
C CYS A 158 -1.71 10.02 12.08
N PRO A 159 -1.73 11.21 11.46
CA PRO A 159 -0.52 11.82 10.89
C PRO A 159 0.61 12.05 11.89
N GLY A 160 0.28 12.29 13.16
CA GLY A 160 1.26 12.50 14.23
C GLY A 160 1.90 11.23 14.79
N GLN A 161 1.45 10.05 14.39
CA GLN A 161 1.98 8.78 14.90
C GLN A 161 2.98 8.13 13.94
N ALA A 162 3.96 7.43 14.51
CA ALA A 162 4.84 6.57 13.75
C ALA A 162 4.07 5.37 13.17
N ILE A 163 4.50 4.88 12.02
CA ILE A 163 3.93 3.67 11.40
C ILE A 163 4.95 2.52 11.45
N PRO A 164 4.52 1.27 11.60
CA PRO A 164 5.41 0.13 11.53
C PRO A 164 5.97 -0.01 10.11
N HIS A 165 7.24 -0.38 10.04
CA HIS A 165 7.84 -0.78 8.78
C HIS A 165 7.15 -2.06 8.27
N TYR A 166 7.01 -2.27 6.96
CA TYR A 166 6.29 -3.43 6.39
C TYR A 166 6.97 -4.80 6.66
N LEU A 167 8.21 -4.75 7.16
CA LEU A 167 9.01 -5.89 7.65
C LEU A 167 9.08 -5.94 9.19
N SER A 168 8.41 -5.03 9.89
CA SER A 168 8.35 -5.04 11.35
C SER A 168 7.69 -6.34 11.81
N THR A 169 8.30 -7.00 12.79
CA THR A 169 7.75 -8.18 13.47
C THR A 169 7.78 -7.95 14.97
N ASP A 170 7.09 -8.78 15.74
CA ASP A 170 7.08 -8.68 17.20
C ASP A 170 8.50 -8.87 17.78
N GLU A 171 9.30 -9.75 17.18
CA GLU A 171 10.70 -9.99 17.55
C GLU A 171 11.65 -8.86 17.14
N LYS A 172 11.32 -8.14 16.06
CA LYS A 172 12.13 -7.06 15.50
C LYS A 172 11.25 -5.87 15.13
N PRO A 173 10.80 -5.09 16.13
CA PRO A 173 9.96 -3.94 15.89
C PRO A 173 10.75 -2.86 15.14
N GLN A 174 10.13 -2.31 14.11
CA GLN A 174 10.70 -1.25 13.28
C GLN A 174 9.63 -0.20 12.99
N TRP A 175 9.99 1.07 13.16
CA TRP A 175 9.06 2.18 13.05
C TRP A 175 9.59 3.24 12.09
N ILE A 176 8.69 3.86 11.36
CA ILE A 176 8.93 4.99 10.47
C ILE A 176 8.34 6.23 11.14
N SER A 177 9.21 7.20 11.43
CA SER A 177 8.82 8.46 12.05
C SER A 177 7.85 9.24 11.14
N PRO A 178 6.82 9.91 11.70
CA PRO A 178 5.91 10.73 10.90
C PRO A 178 6.64 11.84 10.12
N GLY A 179 7.69 12.42 10.72
CA GLY A 179 8.50 13.48 10.09
C GLY A 179 9.42 13.01 8.97
N SER A 180 9.61 11.70 8.80
CA SER A 180 10.43 11.13 7.72
C SER A 180 9.60 10.58 6.55
N LEU A 181 8.27 10.73 6.60
CA LEU A 181 7.41 10.35 5.49
C LEU A 181 7.66 11.24 4.27
N THR A 182 7.81 10.60 3.12
CA THR A 182 7.81 11.24 1.81
C THR A 182 6.47 11.94 1.58
N PRO A 183 6.43 13.02 0.76
CA PRO A 183 5.19 13.72 0.44
C PRO A 183 4.09 12.77 -0.09
N LEU A 184 4.46 11.82 -0.95
CA LEU A 184 3.57 10.79 -1.46
C LEU A 184 2.99 9.91 -0.34
N ALA A 185 3.84 9.42 0.57
CA ALA A 185 3.39 8.56 1.68
C ALA A 185 2.47 9.33 2.63
N ALA A 186 2.82 10.56 3.00
CA ALA A 186 1.99 11.42 3.85
C ALA A 186 0.61 11.67 3.22
N LYS A 187 0.59 12.11 1.95
CA LYS A 187 -0.66 12.33 1.20
C LYS A 187 -1.51 11.06 1.08
N THR A 188 -0.88 9.92 0.83
CA THR A 188 -1.59 8.63 0.75
C THR A 188 -2.20 8.26 2.09
N ARG A 189 -1.48 8.49 3.20
CA ARG A 189 -1.98 8.29 4.57
C ARG A 189 -3.20 9.15 4.85
N ASP A 190 -3.14 10.44 4.51
CA ASP A 190 -4.23 11.39 4.72
C ASP A 190 -5.47 11.04 3.90
N LEU A 191 -5.31 10.73 2.61
CA LEU A 191 -6.42 10.31 1.76
C LEU A 191 -7.07 9.00 2.24
N LEU A 192 -6.29 8.08 2.79
CA LEU A 192 -6.83 6.84 3.38
C LEU A 192 -7.61 7.11 4.66
N ARG A 193 -7.09 8.01 5.49
CA ARG A 193 -7.73 8.49 6.71
C ARG A 193 -9.08 9.11 6.40
N GLU A 194 -9.10 10.09 5.50
CA GLU A 194 -10.32 10.79 5.08
C GLU A 194 -11.35 9.84 4.47
N ALA A 195 -10.91 8.92 3.61
CA ALA A 195 -11.83 7.98 2.98
C ALA A 195 -12.43 6.98 3.98
N LEU A 196 -11.68 6.57 5.01
CA LEU A 196 -12.21 5.76 6.10
C LEU A 196 -13.16 6.59 6.97
N ASP A 197 -12.81 7.82 7.28
CA ASP A 197 -13.66 8.72 8.06
C ASP A 197 -14.99 8.99 7.36
N GLU A 198 -14.97 9.24 6.05
CA GLU A 198 -16.16 9.53 5.26
C GLU A 198 -17.03 8.30 5.02
N ARG A 199 -16.43 7.12 4.76
CA ARG A 199 -17.19 5.94 4.31
C ARG A 199 -17.46 4.91 5.39
N PHE A 200 -16.72 4.95 6.49
CA PHE A 200 -16.86 3.99 7.58
C PHE A 200 -17.22 4.66 8.89
N PHE A 201 -16.57 5.77 9.23
CA PHE A 201 -16.82 6.42 10.52
C PHE A 201 -17.92 7.49 10.48
N SER A 202 -18.32 7.96 9.30
CA SER A 202 -19.34 9.00 9.14
C SER A 202 -20.69 8.65 9.75
N ARG A 203 -21.05 7.37 9.75
CA ARG A 203 -22.24 6.87 10.45
C ARG A 203 -22.22 7.13 11.97
N TYR A 204 -21.06 7.40 12.57
CA TYR A 204 -20.92 7.66 14.00
C TYR A 204 -20.91 9.15 14.37
N TYR A 205 -20.78 10.06 13.39
CA TYR A 205 -20.71 11.51 13.65
C TYR A 205 -21.55 12.39 12.70
N LYS A 206 -22.12 11.84 11.62
CA LYS A 206 -23.05 12.54 10.73
C LYS A 206 -24.47 12.03 10.96
N ASP A 207 -25.34 12.88 11.47
CA ASP A 207 -26.73 12.55 11.81
C ASP A 207 -27.51 11.95 10.62
N SER A 208 -27.26 12.44 9.40
CA SER A 208 -27.90 11.95 8.18
C SER A 208 -27.48 10.53 7.77
N ALA A 209 -26.29 10.08 8.19
CA ALA A 209 -25.81 8.72 7.99
C ALA A 209 -26.25 7.79 9.14
N PHE A 210 -26.33 8.34 10.36
CA PHE A 210 -26.81 7.66 11.56
C PHE A 210 -28.28 7.25 11.43
N ALA A 211 -29.14 8.14 10.93
CA ALA A 211 -30.57 7.88 10.72
C ALA A 211 -30.90 6.70 9.77
N LYS A 212 -29.88 6.07 9.17
CA LYS A 212 -30.00 4.96 8.21
C LYS A 212 -29.37 3.65 8.73
N CYS A 213 -28.90 3.57 9.97
CA CYS A 213 -28.18 2.40 10.52
C CYS A 213 -28.99 1.62 11.60
N ASP A 214 -28.71 0.32 11.73
CA ASP A 214 -29.32 -0.55 12.76
C ASP A 214 -28.61 -0.44 14.13
N PHE A 215 -29.44 -0.39 15.17
CA PHE A 215 -29.27 0.21 16.51
C PHE A 215 -28.17 -0.37 17.46
N VAL A 216 -27.66 -1.58 17.23
CA VAL A 216 -27.04 -2.36 18.34
C VAL A 216 -25.55 -2.05 18.58
N LEU A 217 -24.81 -1.66 17.54
CA LEU A 217 -23.37 -1.39 17.66
C LEU A 217 -23.06 0.07 18.07
N GLU A 218 -24.08 0.94 18.01
CA GLU A 218 -23.99 2.38 18.27
C GLU A 218 -23.78 2.75 19.74
N MET A 219 -24.30 1.94 20.66
CA MET A 219 -24.18 2.23 22.10
C MET A 219 -22.77 2.00 22.65
N MET A 220 -21.99 1.07 22.09
CA MET A 220 -20.68 0.73 22.65
C MET A 220 -19.58 1.71 22.24
N LEU A 221 -19.71 2.43 21.12
CA LEU A 221 -18.67 3.36 20.62
C LEU A 221 -18.94 4.84 20.99
N LYS A 222 -20.20 5.24 21.24
CA LYS A 222 -20.54 6.56 21.83
C LYS A 222 -19.98 6.74 23.25
N LEU A 223 -19.48 5.68 23.89
CA LEU A 223 -18.79 5.75 25.18
C LEU A 223 -17.37 6.33 25.09
N HIS A 224 -16.80 6.50 23.89
CA HIS A 224 -15.47 7.10 23.75
C HIS A 224 -15.51 8.63 23.97
N PRO A 225 -14.63 9.21 24.82
CA PRO A 225 -14.69 10.63 25.22
C PRO A 225 -14.68 11.64 24.05
N ILE A 226 -13.99 11.33 22.95
CA ILE A 226 -13.91 12.19 21.75
C ILE A 226 -15.29 12.43 21.10
N TYR A 227 -16.22 11.47 21.19
CA TYR A 227 -17.53 11.56 20.54
C TYR A 227 -18.68 11.93 21.49
N LYS A 228 -18.38 12.19 22.77
CA LYS A 228 -19.36 12.66 23.76
C LYS A 228 -19.80 14.11 23.57
N HIS A 229 -19.03 14.91 22.82
CA HIS A 229 -19.22 16.37 22.73
C HIS A 229 -19.54 16.83 21.30
N THR A 230 -20.50 16.21 20.64
CA THR A 230 -21.19 16.88 19.53
C THR A 230 -22.11 17.95 20.14
N ARG A 231 -21.58 19.16 20.34
CA ARG A 231 -22.40 20.32 20.70
C ARG A 231 -23.37 20.57 19.55
N ILE A 232 -24.65 20.42 19.85
CA ILE A 232 -25.76 20.91 19.02
C ILE A 232 -25.72 22.43 19.13
N ALA A 233 -25.46 23.10 18.01
CA ALA A 233 -25.68 24.53 17.80
C ALA A 233 -26.15 24.71 16.36
#